data_AF-A0AAU8MAI8-F1
#
_entry.id   AF-A0AAU8MAI8-F1
#
_cell.length_a   1.000
_cell.length_b   1.000
_cell.length_c   1.000
_cell.angle_alpha   90.00
_cell.angle_beta   90.00
_cell.angle_gamma   90.00
#
_symmetry.space_group_name_H-M   'P 1'
#
loop_
_entity.id
_entity.type
_entity.pdbx_description
1 polymer ?
#
loop_
_entity_poly.entity_id
_entity_poly.type
_entity_poly.pdbx_seq_one_letter_code
_entity_poly.pdbx_strand_id
1 'polypeptide(L)'
;MKSQDVLLLIKLICLEQREREQKRRHSETAELIKLGDINPSSQWQGWDDPPLQEPPVHKDSYSVRALQASLGISKTEIASALKRSQQIGLLRTDPDTQLPRVNSKALLGFIEHGLRYVFPVKPAEIVRGIPTSFSAPVLQEKLMSGGDLIYVWPDAFGNRKGQSIAPLFRTVPGAVKKDSRLYEYLALIDAIRLGNARESNLANEILRGKVLQA
;
A
#
# COMPACT_ATOMS: atom_id res chain seq x y z
N MET A 1 -2.98 18.05 -7.26
CA MET A 1 -2.46 16.74 -6.78
C MET A 1 -1.74 16.05 -7.93
N LYS A 2 -0.60 15.44 -7.67
CA LYS A 2 0.20 14.66 -8.64
C LYS A 2 0.15 13.17 -8.31
N SER A 3 0.60 12.30 -9.20
CA SER A 3 0.44 10.86 -9.01
C SER A 3 1.32 10.30 -7.88
N GLN A 4 2.49 10.88 -7.63
CA GLN A 4 3.32 10.59 -6.46
C GLN A 4 2.65 10.97 -5.12
N ASP A 5 1.73 11.94 -5.13
CA ASP A 5 1.01 12.35 -3.90
C ASP A 5 0.11 11.18 -3.47
N VAL A 6 -0.58 10.54 -4.43
CA VAL A 6 -1.41 9.35 -4.16
C VAL A 6 -0.56 8.21 -3.62
N LEU A 7 0.58 7.90 -4.25
CA LEU A 7 1.50 6.87 -3.78
C LEU A 7 1.97 7.13 -2.34
N LEU A 8 2.34 8.37 -2.03
CA LEU A 8 2.76 8.77 -0.69
C LEU A 8 1.64 8.60 0.34
N LEU A 9 0.41 9.03 0.02
CA LEU A 9 -0.73 8.92 0.94
C LEU A 9 -1.07 7.45 1.23
N ILE A 10 -1.05 6.57 0.23
CA ILE A 10 -1.25 5.13 0.44
C ILE A 10 -0.15 4.56 1.34
N LYS A 11 1.12 4.95 1.14
CA LYS A 11 2.20 4.51 2.03
C LYS A 11 2.01 4.96 3.48
N LEU A 12 1.53 6.18 3.69
CA LEU A 12 1.26 6.69 5.03
C LEU A 12 0.13 5.89 5.72
N ILE A 13 -0.90 5.47 4.98
CA ILE A 13 -1.93 4.55 5.49
C ILE A 13 -1.30 3.21 5.88
N CYS A 14 -0.43 2.63 5.03
CA CYS A 14 0.26 1.37 5.36
C CYS A 14 1.08 1.49 6.65
N LEU A 15 1.80 2.60 6.85
CA LEU A 15 2.58 2.85 8.06
C LEU A 15 1.69 2.99 9.30
N GLU A 16 0.58 3.73 9.18
CA GLU A 16 -0.35 3.94 10.28
C GLU A 16 -0.98 2.62 10.75
N GLN A 17 -1.38 1.76 9.83
CA GLN A 17 -1.96 0.45 10.18
C GLN A 17 -0.91 -0.48 10.81
N ARG A 18 0.33 -0.48 10.29
CA ARG A 18 1.42 -1.25 10.92
C ARG A 18 1.74 -0.76 12.33
N GLU A 19 1.66 0.55 12.57
CA GLU A 19 1.79 1.15 13.90
C GLU A 19 0.67 0.65 14.84
N ARG A 20 -0.59 0.60 14.37
CA ARG A 20 -1.73 0.06 15.15
C ARG A 20 -1.58 -1.42 15.48
N GLU A 21 -1.18 -2.23 14.50
CA GLU A 21 -0.93 -3.67 14.68
C GLU A 21 0.20 -3.94 15.66
N GLN A 22 1.25 -3.10 15.67
CA GLN A 22 2.32 -3.19 16.66
C GLN A 22 1.85 -2.84 18.06
N LYS A 23 1.04 -1.78 18.23
CA LYS A 23 0.44 -1.42 19.53
C LYS A 23 -0.47 -2.54 20.05
N ARG A 24 -1.31 -3.10 19.19
CA ARG A 24 -2.20 -4.23 19.55
C ARG A 24 -1.42 -5.48 19.96
N ARG A 25 -0.39 -5.86 19.20
CA ARG A 25 0.47 -6.99 19.58
C ARG A 25 1.20 -6.72 20.89
N HIS A 26 1.70 -5.51 21.10
CA HIS A 26 2.38 -5.16 22.34
C HIS A 26 1.43 -5.19 23.55
N SER A 27 0.18 -4.74 23.40
CA SER A 27 -0.83 -4.86 24.46
C SER A 27 -1.20 -6.32 24.73
N GLU A 28 -1.41 -7.14 23.70
CA GLU A 28 -1.70 -8.58 23.83
C GLU A 28 -0.54 -9.31 24.53
N THR A 29 0.72 -9.05 24.15
CA THR A 29 1.90 -9.61 24.83
C THR A 29 1.98 -9.14 26.28
N ALA A 30 1.69 -7.86 26.56
CA ALA A 30 1.69 -7.34 27.92
C ALA A 30 0.57 -7.94 28.79
N GLU A 31 -0.59 -8.23 28.22
CA GLU A 31 -1.69 -8.93 28.90
C GLU A 31 -1.32 -10.39 29.18
N LEU A 32 -0.73 -11.10 28.22
CA LEU A 32 -0.24 -12.47 28.41
C LEU A 32 0.83 -12.57 29.51
N ILE A 33 1.77 -11.63 29.56
CA ILE A 33 2.79 -11.54 30.63
C ILE A 33 2.13 -11.29 32.00
N LYS A 34 1.03 -10.52 32.05
CA LYS A 34 0.29 -10.26 33.30
C LYS A 34 -0.57 -11.44 33.76
N LEU A 35 -0.99 -12.32 32.84
CA LEU A 35 -1.94 -13.41 33.08
C LEU A 35 -1.29 -14.73 33.52
N GLY A 36 0.05 -14.86 33.50
CA GLY A 36 0.69 -16.08 33.98
C GLY A 36 2.20 -15.97 34.18
N ASP A 37 2.67 -16.46 35.32
CA ASP A 37 4.06 -16.76 35.64
C ASP A 37 4.73 -17.56 34.50
N ILE A 38 5.47 -16.88 33.63
CA ILE A 38 6.36 -17.54 32.68
C ILE A 38 7.73 -16.84 32.72
N ASN A 39 8.65 -17.55 33.35
CA ASN A 39 10.09 -17.34 33.32
C ASN A 39 10.55 -17.22 31.84
N PRO A 40 11.22 -16.15 31.39
CA PRO A 40 11.51 -15.92 29.96
C PRO A 40 12.60 -16.84 29.38
N SER A 41 12.91 -17.95 30.03
CA SER A 41 13.81 -18.98 29.54
C SER A 41 13.03 -20.23 29.17
N SER A 42 12.60 -20.32 27.90
CA SER A 42 12.58 -21.54 27.07
C SER A 42 11.60 -21.40 25.90
N GLN A 43 12.06 -20.90 24.75
CA GLN A 43 11.67 -21.47 23.46
C GLN A 43 12.69 -21.06 22.39
N TRP A 44 13.81 -21.77 22.40
CA TRP A 44 14.67 -21.91 21.24
C TRP A 44 13.89 -22.70 20.20
N GLN A 45 13.43 -22.05 19.13
CA GLN A 45 12.71 -22.71 18.02
C GLN A 45 13.70 -22.95 16.87
N GLY A 46 14.24 -24.17 16.81
CA GLY A 46 15.25 -24.58 15.83
C GLY A 46 14.73 -24.67 14.39
N TRP A 47 14.65 -23.53 13.70
CA TRP A 47 14.57 -23.40 12.24
C TRP A 47 15.27 -22.10 11.79
N ASP A 48 15.92 -22.16 10.62
CA ASP A 48 16.61 -21.04 9.96
C ASP A 48 15.60 -20.01 9.41
N ASP A 49 15.74 -18.78 9.90
CA ASP A 49 15.02 -17.55 9.58
C ASP A 49 13.47 -17.56 9.67
N PRO A 50 12.87 -16.91 10.70
CA PRO A 50 11.45 -16.60 10.66
C PRO A 50 11.12 -15.75 9.42
N PRO A 51 9.90 -15.83 8.86
CA PRO A 51 9.51 -15.01 7.72
C PRO A 51 9.84 -13.56 8.03
N LEU A 52 10.68 -12.94 7.19
CA LEU A 52 11.25 -11.60 7.40
C LEU A 52 10.20 -10.68 8.03
N GLN A 53 10.27 -10.53 9.35
CA GLN A 53 9.24 -9.83 10.08
C GLN A 53 9.33 -8.38 9.62
N GLU A 54 8.24 -7.91 9.01
CA GLU A 54 8.19 -6.56 8.45
C GLU A 54 8.63 -5.56 9.55
N PRO A 55 9.67 -4.74 9.33
CA PRO A 55 10.38 -4.07 10.41
C PRO A 55 9.47 -3.19 11.29
N PRO A 56 9.80 -3.02 12.58
CA PRO A 56 9.04 -2.16 13.48
C PRO A 56 8.87 -0.74 12.92
N VAL A 57 7.69 -0.15 13.13
CA VAL A 57 7.40 1.23 12.71
C VAL A 57 7.80 2.14 13.85
N HIS A 58 8.73 3.05 13.56
CA HIS A 58 9.17 4.07 14.49
C HIS A 58 8.73 5.44 13.97
N LYS A 59 8.84 6.49 14.81
CA LYS A 59 8.61 7.87 14.36
C LYS A 59 9.47 8.22 13.13
N ASP A 60 10.70 7.72 13.09
CA ASP A 60 11.63 7.93 11.97
C ASP A 60 11.16 7.27 10.66
N SER A 61 10.28 6.28 10.71
CA SER A 61 9.68 5.65 9.52
C SER A 61 8.84 6.65 8.71
N TYR A 62 8.35 7.72 9.34
CA TYR A 62 7.62 8.81 8.69
C TYR A 62 8.54 9.95 8.22
N SER A 63 9.83 9.89 8.51
CA SER A 63 10.79 10.91 8.05
C SER A 63 10.88 10.93 6.53
N VAL A 64 11.18 12.10 5.95
CA VAL A 64 11.39 12.25 4.51
C VAL A 64 12.47 11.30 3.98
N ARG A 65 13.50 11.02 4.80
CA ARG A 65 14.57 10.08 4.46
C ARG A 65 14.05 8.64 4.38
N ALA A 66 13.27 8.19 5.37
CA ALA A 66 12.70 6.85 5.38
C ALA A 66 11.69 6.65 4.24
N LEU A 67 10.83 7.64 4.00
CA LEU A 67 9.87 7.64 2.90
C LEU A 67 10.58 7.58 1.53
N GLN A 68 11.70 8.30 1.36
CA GLN A 68 12.53 8.19 0.15
C GLN A 68 13.05 6.77 -0.03
N ALA A 69 13.62 6.16 1.02
CA ALA A 69 14.17 4.82 0.95
C ALA A 69 13.09 3.77 0.62
N SER A 70 11.88 3.96 1.15
CA SER A 70 10.74 3.07 0.91
C SER A 70 10.14 3.23 -0.49
N LEU A 71 9.97 4.46 -0.97
CA LEU A 71 9.20 4.75 -2.20
C LEU A 71 10.05 5.04 -3.43
N GLY A 72 11.34 5.33 -3.26
CA GLY A 72 12.23 5.77 -4.34
C GLY A 72 11.93 7.19 -4.85
N ILE A 73 11.06 7.95 -4.18
CA ILE A 73 10.77 9.35 -4.50
C ILE A 73 11.83 10.25 -3.85
N SER A 74 12.29 11.30 -4.55
CA SER A 74 13.28 12.22 -4.01
C SER A 74 12.76 12.98 -2.77
N LYS A 75 13.67 13.36 -1.86
CA LYS A 75 13.32 14.12 -0.64
C LYS A 75 12.48 15.38 -0.93
N THR A 76 12.89 16.16 -1.93
CA THR A 76 12.21 17.41 -2.31
C THR A 76 10.80 17.16 -2.81
N GLU A 77 10.60 16.08 -3.58
CA GLU A 77 9.28 15.73 -4.09
C GLU A 77 8.38 15.18 -2.98
N ILE A 78 8.92 14.40 -2.04
CA ILE A 78 8.17 13.96 -0.84
C ILE A 78 7.74 15.16 -0.01
N ALA A 79 8.66 16.09 0.32
CA ALA A 79 8.32 17.28 1.09
C ALA A 79 7.24 18.13 0.39
N SER A 80 7.34 18.28 -0.93
CA SER A 80 6.34 18.99 -1.73
C SER A 80 4.99 18.26 -1.76
N ALA A 81 4.99 16.93 -1.85
CA ALA A 81 3.79 16.10 -1.82
C ALA A 81 3.08 16.15 -0.47
N LEU A 82 3.82 16.14 0.65
CA LEU A 82 3.28 16.33 2.00
C LEU A 82 2.58 17.69 2.11
N LYS A 83 3.27 18.77 1.72
CA LYS A 83 2.72 20.13 1.75
C LYS A 83 1.46 20.28 0.89
N ARG A 84 1.49 19.78 -0.35
CA ARG A 84 0.31 19.80 -1.24
C ARG A 84 -0.86 19.03 -0.65
N SER A 85 -0.60 17.85 -0.09
CA SER A 85 -1.64 17.00 0.50
C SER A 85 -2.27 17.63 1.74
N GLN A 86 -1.48 18.36 2.54
CA GLN A 86 -1.99 19.17 3.66
C GLN A 86 -2.87 20.32 3.18
N GLN A 87 -2.41 21.07 2.16
CA GLN A 87 -3.16 22.21 1.61
C GLN A 87 -4.55 21.84 1.08
N ILE A 88 -4.70 20.63 0.51
CA ILE A 88 -5.98 20.14 -0.02
C ILE A 88 -6.79 19.31 0.99
N GLY A 89 -6.36 19.23 2.25
CA GLY A 89 -7.09 18.52 3.32
C GLY A 89 -7.07 17.00 3.25
N LEU A 90 -6.19 16.40 2.42
CA LEU A 90 -5.99 14.95 2.38
C LEU A 90 -4.99 14.45 3.43
N LEU A 91 -4.19 15.34 4.00
CA LEU A 91 -3.24 15.04 5.06
C LEU A 91 -3.41 16.04 6.21
N ARG A 92 -3.36 15.54 7.44
CA ARG A 92 -3.32 16.34 8.67
C ARG A 92 -2.14 15.91 9.53
N THR A 93 -1.69 16.78 10.42
CA THR A 93 -0.74 16.40 11.47
C THR A 93 -1.53 16.05 12.71
N ASP A 94 -1.27 14.88 13.27
CA ASP A 94 -1.86 14.43 14.52
C ASP A 94 -1.33 15.27 15.70
N PRO A 95 -2.18 15.89 16.52
CA PRO A 95 -1.72 16.76 17.61
C PRO A 95 -0.89 16.02 18.67
N ASP A 96 -1.22 14.76 18.96
CA ASP A 96 -0.59 14.01 20.05
C ASP A 96 0.75 13.39 19.61
N THR A 97 0.75 12.77 18.44
CA THR A 97 1.92 12.04 17.93
C THR A 97 2.84 12.90 17.07
N GLN A 98 2.37 14.05 16.57
CA GLN A 98 3.02 14.91 15.57
C GLN A 98 3.33 14.20 14.25
N LEU A 99 2.66 13.07 13.99
CA LEU A 99 2.83 12.28 12.78
C LEU A 99 1.79 12.66 11.71
N PRO A 100 2.13 12.54 10.41
CA PRO A 100 1.18 12.75 9.35
C PRO A 100 0.10 11.66 9.35
N ARG A 101 -1.16 12.06 9.23
CA ARG A 101 -2.34 11.19 9.15
C ARG A 101 -3.15 11.52 7.92
N VAL A 102 -3.53 10.49 7.19
CA VAL A 102 -4.29 10.63 5.96
C VAL A 102 -5.77 10.75 6.29
N ASN A 103 -6.46 11.66 5.61
CA ASN A 103 -7.91 11.65 5.61
C ASN A 103 -8.40 10.53 4.68
N SER A 104 -8.39 9.30 5.19
CA SER A 104 -8.66 8.09 4.41
C SER A 104 -10.02 8.14 3.73
N LYS A 105 -11.05 8.69 4.39
CA LYS A 105 -12.40 8.82 3.81
C LYS A 105 -12.38 9.72 2.56
N ALA A 106 -11.73 10.88 2.64
CA ALA A 106 -11.62 11.80 1.51
C ALA A 106 -10.77 11.21 0.38
N LEU A 107 -9.64 10.56 0.71
CA LEU A 107 -8.80 9.89 -0.27
C LEU A 107 -9.54 8.76 -1.00
N LEU A 108 -10.29 7.92 -0.27
CA LEU A 108 -11.07 6.84 -0.87
C LEU A 108 -12.17 7.37 -1.79
N GLY A 109 -12.86 8.46 -1.39
CA GLY A 109 -13.82 9.13 -2.29
C GLY A 109 -13.18 9.65 -3.57
N PHE A 110 -11.97 10.20 -3.49
CA PHE A 110 -11.20 10.59 -4.68
C PHE A 110 -10.76 9.38 -5.53
N ILE A 111 -10.31 8.29 -4.90
CA ILE A 111 -9.91 7.06 -5.59
C ILE A 111 -11.08 6.47 -6.38
N GLU A 112 -12.25 6.40 -5.76
CA GLU A 112 -13.47 5.84 -6.35
C GLU A 112 -13.97 6.65 -7.55
N HIS A 113 -14.07 7.98 -7.40
CA HIS A 113 -14.77 8.81 -8.38
C HIS A 113 -13.86 9.63 -9.30
N GLY A 114 -12.66 9.99 -8.85
CA GLY A 114 -11.79 10.94 -9.56
C GLY A 114 -10.56 10.32 -10.21
N LEU A 115 -9.95 9.32 -9.57
CA LEU A 115 -8.61 8.86 -9.92
C LEU A 115 -8.50 8.35 -11.37
N ARG A 116 -9.51 7.64 -11.87
CA ARG A 116 -9.53 7.12 -13.25
C ARG A 116 -9.49 8.21 -14.32
N TYR A 117 -10.00 9.41 -14.00
CA TYR A 117 -10.06 10.55 -14.93
C TYR A 117 -8.82 11.43 -14.83
N VAL A 118 -8.27 11.59 -13.62
CA VAL A 118 -7.07 12.41 -13.38
C VAL A 118 -5.79 11.67 -13.78
N PHE A 119 -5.75 10.36 -13.57
CA PHE A 119 -4.62 9.51 -13.95
C PHE A 119 -5.12 8.33 -14.79
N PRO A 120 -5.58 8.57 -16.03
CA PRO A 120 -6.04 7.51 -16.90
C PRO A 120 -4.89 6.56 -17.22
N VAL A 121 -5.22 5.28 -17.39
CA VAL A 121 -4.27 4.26 -17.81
C VAL A 121 -4.91 3.43 -18.91
N LYS A 122 -4.09 3.07 -19.89
CA LYS A 122 -4.48 2.19 -20.99
C LYS A 122 -3.53 1.02 -21.03
N PRO A 123 -4.02 -0.19 -21.28
CA PRO A 123 -3.16 -1.31 -21.58
C PRO A 123 -2.32 -1.05 -22.84
N ALA A 124 -1.06 -1.44 -22.82
CA ALA A 124 -0.10 -1.22 -23.90
C ALA A 124 0.53 -2.55 -24.36
N GLU A 125 1.82 -2.57 -24.71
CA GLU A 125 2.49 -3.75 -25.24
C GLU A 125 2.61 -4.91 -24.23
N ILE A 126 2.83 -6.14 -24.74
CA ILE A 126 3.02 -7.30 -23.88
C ILE A 126 4.45 -7.32 -23.36
N VAL A 127 4.61 -7.21 -22.04
CA VAL A 127 5.92 -7.16 -21.38
C VAL A 127 5.97 -8.13 -20.20
N ARG A 128 7.19 -8.27 -19.65
CA ARG A 128 7.42 -8.91 -18.37
C ARG A 128 7.24 -7.89 -17.24
N GLY A 129 6.61 -8.30 -16.15
CA GLY A 129 6.30 -7.38 -15.06
C GLY A 129 5.71 -8.02 -13.82
N ILE A 130 5.26 -7.15 -12.91
CA ILE A 130 4.59 -7.50 -11.66
C ILE A 130 3.08 -7.46 -11.92
N PRO A 131 2.31 -8.54 -11.66
CA PRO A 131 0.86 -8.54 -11.80
C PRO A 131 0.19 -7.40 -11.03
N THR A 132 -0.88 -6.83 -11.58
CA THR A 132 -1.64 -5.76 -10.94
C THR A 132 -3.11 -5.86 -11.34
N SER A 133 -3.99 -5.01 -10.78
CA SER A 133 -5.43 -5.07 -10.99
C SER A 133 -5.98 -6.46 -10.63
N PHE A 134 -6.95 -7.00 -11.39
CA PHE A 134 -7.55 -8.32 -11.17
C PHE A 134 -6.57 -9.48 -11.32
N SER A 135 -5.37 -9.24 -11.86
CA SER A 135 -4.31 -10.24 -11.96
C SER A 135 -3.43 -10.31 -10.71
N ALA A 136 -3.58 -9.38 -9.77
CA ALA A 136 -2.87 -9.44 -8.49
C ALA A 136 -3.51 -10.49 -7.55
N PRO A 137 -2.72 -11.14 -6.68
CA PRO A 137 -3.21 -12.18 -5.77
C PRO A 137 -4.42 -11.76 -4.91
N VAL A 138 -4.54 -10.48 -4.55
CA VAL A 138 -5.67 -9.95 -3.77
C VAL A 138 -7.03 -10.10 -4.48
N LEU A 139 -7.06 -10.11 -5.81
CA LEU A 139 -8.27 -10.14 -6.62
C LEU A 139 -8.40 -11.37 -7.52
N GLN A 140 -7.32 -12.13 -7.73
CA GLN A 140 -7.24 -13.22 -8.73
C GLN A 140 -8.32 -14.30 -8.56
N GLU A 141 -8.81 -14.55 -7.35
CA GLU A 141 -9.83 -15.56 -7.04
C GLU A 141 -11.24 -14.96 -6.83
N LYS A 142 -11.38 -13.62 -6.89
CA LYS A 142 -12.64 -12.94 -6.55
C LYS A 142 -13.55 -12.73 -7.75
N LEU A 143 -12.97 -12.61 -8.94
CA LEU A 143 -13.70 -12.50 -10.20
C LEU A 143 -12.94 -13.25 -11.29
N MET A 144 -13.66 -13.98 -12.13
CA MET A 144 -13.10 -14.53 -13.36
C MET A 144 -13.01 -13.39 -14.38
N SER A 145 -11.82 -12.81 -14.57
CA SER A 145 -11.60 -11.86 -15.66
C SER A 145 -11.74 -12.58 -17.00
N GLY A 146 -12.62 -12.08 -17.87
CA GLY A 146 -12.91 -12.69 -19.18
C GLY A 146 -11.82 -12.49 -20.25
N GLY A 147 -10.60 -12.09 -19.88
CA GLY A 147 -9.51 -11.80 -20.82
C GLY A 147 -8.32 -12.76 -20.66
N ASP A 148 -7.74 -13.19 -21.78
CA ASP A 148 -6.63 -14.15 -21.81
C ASP A 148 -5.30 -13.58 -21.27
N LEU A 149 -5.15 -12.25 -21.26
CA LEU A 149 -3.92 -11.57 -20.87
C LEU A 149 -4.10 -10.80 -19.55
N ILE A 150 -3.23 -11.11 -18.60
CA ILE A 150 -3.13 -10.39 -17.32
C ILE A 150 -2.56 -8.97 -17.50
N TYR A 151 -2.86 -8.08 -16.55
CA TYR A 151 -2.19 -6.77 -16.48
C TYR A 151 -0.95 -6.83 -15.60
N VAL A 152 0.11 -6.16 -16.04
CA VAL A 152 1.38 -6.06 -15.30
C VAL A 152 1.92 -4.64 -15.27
N TRP A 153 2.56 -4.25 -14.17
CA TRP A 153 3.50 -3.14 -14.19
C TRP A 153 4.82 -3.61 -14.80
N PRO A 154 5.35 -2.92 -15.84
CA PRO A 154 6.63 -3.27 -16.43
C PRO A 154 7.76 -3.30 -15.39
N ASP A 155 8.48 -4.41 -15.33
CA ASP A 155 9.64 -4.57 -14.46
C ASP A 155 10.54 -5.68 -15.03
N ALA A 156 11.83 -5.36 -15.21
CA ALA A 156 12.80 -6.30 -15.80
C ALA A 156 12.95 -7.60 -15.00
N PHE A 157 12.68 -7.56 -13.70
CA PHE A 157 12.76 -8.70 -12.78
C PHE A 157 11.38 -9.30 -12.45
N GLY A 158 10.30 -8.84 -13.09
CA GLY A 158 8.96 -9.41 -12.92
C GLY A 158 8.95 -10.90 -13.25
N ASN A 159 7.97 -11.67 -12.80
CA ASN A 159 7.92 -13.13 -13.06
C ASN A 159 6.77 -13.55 -13.99
N ARG A 160 5.96 -12.59 -14.44
CA ARG A 160 4.79 -12.85 -15.27
C ARG A 160 4.83 -11.99 -16.53
N LYS A 161 4.30 -12.53 -17.62
CA LYS A 161 4.13 -11.85 -18.90
C LYS A 161 2.66 -11.42 -19.04
N GLY A 162 2.42 -10.19 -19.43
CA GLY A 162 1.08 -9.62 -19.54
C GLY A 162 1.08 -8.30 -20.28
N GLN A 163 -0.10 -7.72 -20.42
CA GLN A 163 -0.25 -6.42 -21.03
C GLN A 163 0.25 -5.33 -20.07
N SER A 164 1.16 -4.48 -20.53
CA SER A 164 1.73 -3.42 -19.70
C SER A 164 0.67 -2.37 -19.35
N ILE A 165 0.70 -1.91 -18.11
CA ILE A 165 -0.03 -0.72 -17.69
C ILE A 165 0.93 0.26 -17.00
N ALA A 166 0.75 1.55 -17.24
CA ALA A 166 1.55 2.57 -16.57
C ALA A 166 1.20 2.59 -15.06
N PRO A 167 2.18 2.34 -14.16
CA PRO A 167 1.93 2.48 -12.73
C PRO A 167 1.55 3.93 -12.40
N LEU A 168 0.84 4.14 -11.28
CA LEU A 168 0.50 5.49 -10.81
C LEU A 168 1.74 6.41 -10.78
N PHE A 169 2.87 5.89 -10.31
CA PHE A 169 4.14 6.60 -10.36
C PHE A 169 5.27 5.66 -10.74
N ARG A 170 6.28 6.17 -11.46
CA ARG A 170 7.37 5.36 -12.05
C ARG A 170 8.13 4.48 -11.07
N THR A 171 8.13 4.80 -9.77
CA THR A 171 8.84 4.03 -8.74
C THR A 171 7.99 2.95 -8.07
N VAL A 172 6.70 2.83 -8.40
CA VAL A 172 5.79 1.82 -7.84
C VAL A 172 6.37 0.41 -7.93
N PRO A 173 6.86 -0.09 -9.09
CA PRO A 173 7.37 -1.47 -9.17
C PRO A 173 8.53 -1.77 -8.21
N GLY A 174 9.38 -0.77 -7.92
CA GLY A 174 10.44 -0.89 -6.94
C GLY A 174 9.96 -0.77 -5.48
N ALA A 175 8.94 0.06 -5.23
CA ALA A 175 8.39 0.29 -3.90
C ALA A 175 7.59 -0.92 -3.38
N VAL A 176 6.76 -1.52 -4.23
CA VAL A 176 5.88 -2.64 -3.87
C VAL A 176 6.63 -3.93 -3.53
N LYS A 177 7.84 -4.11 -4.07
CA LYS A 177 8.72 -5.25 -3.72
C LYS A 177 9.15 -5.26 -2.26
N LYS A 178 9.07 -4.12 -1.56
CA LYS A 178 9.49 -3.95 -0.16
C LYS A 178 8.33 -3.89 0.82
N ASP A 179 7.10 -3.86 0.31
CA ASP A 179 5.90 -3.58 1.10
C ASP A 179 4.69 -4.29 0.47
N SER A 180 4.36 -5.44 1.04
CA SER A 180 3.27 -6.32 0.58
C SER A 180 1.89 -5.66 0.66
N ARG A 181 1.68 -4.82 1.67
CA ARG A 181 0.44 -4.07 1.86
C ARG A 181 0.30 -2.94 0.85
N LEU A 182 1.40 -2.22 0.59
CA LEU A 182 1.44 -1.20 -0.47
C LEU A 182 1.16 -1.83 -1.83
N TYR A 183 1.73 -3.00 -2.11
CA TYR A 183 1.44 -3.76 -3.32
C TYR A 183 -0.06 -4.02 -3.46
N GLU A 184 -0.67 -4.59 -2.42
CA GLU A 184 -2.09 -4.93 -2.40
C GLU A 184 -2.98 -3.71 -2.68
N TYR A 185 -2.71 -2.59 -2.00
CA TYR A 185 -3.53 -1.38 -2.14
C TYR A 185 -3.40 -0.76 -3.52
N LEU A 186 -2.18 -0.71 -4.07
CA LEU A 186 -1.96 -0.17 -5.42
C LEU A 186 -2.56 -1.07 -6.50
N ALA A 187 -2.56 -2.40 -6.32
CA ALA A 187 -3.22 -3.31 -7.22
C ALA A 187 -4.75 -3.13 -7.22
N LEU A 188 -5.37 -2.97 -6.04
CA LEU A 188 -6.80 -2.63 -5.92
C LEU A 188 -7.11 -1.28 -6.57
N ILE A 189 -6.23 -0.28 -6.41
CA ILE A 189 -6.39 1.02 -7.03
C ILE A 189 -6.34 0.92 -8.57
N ASP A 190 -5.45 0.10 -9.13
CA ASP A 190 -5.42 -0.12 -10.57
C ASP A 190 -6.66 -0.87 -11.08
N ALA A 191 -7.22 -1.79 -10.29
CA ALA A 191 -8.51 -2.40 -10.58
C ALA A 191 -9.65 -1.37 -10.61
N ILE A 192 -9.62 -0.35 -9.76
CA ILE A 192 -10.58 0.77 -9.81
C ILE A 192 -10.36 1.62 -11.08
N ARG A 193 -9.11 1.88 -11.46
CA ARG A 193 -8.76 2.71 -12.64
C ARG A 193 -9.11 2.04 -13.97
N LEU A 194 -8.86 0.74 -14.11
CA LEU A 194 -8.99 -0.02 -15.35
C LEU A 194 -10.29 -0.82 -15.46
N GLY A 195 -10.84 -1.27 -14.35
CA GLY A 195 -11.94 -2.22 -14.32
C GLY A 195 -13.21 -1.70 -14.97
N ASN A 196 -14.06 -2.64 -15.39
CA ASN A 196 -15.46 -2.34 -15.67
C ASN A 196 -16.23 -2.01 -14.38
N ALA A 197 -17.50 -1.59 -14.48
CA ALA A 197 -18.27 -1.17 -13.30
C ALA A 197 -18.32 -2.23 -12.17
N ARG A 198 -18.45 -3.52 -12.50
CA ARG A 198 -18.50 -4.60 -11.49
C ARG A 198 -17.15 -4.76 -10.80
N GLU A 199 -16.11 -4.84 -11.61
CA GLU A 199 -14.72 -4.93 -11.20
C GLU A 199 -14.32 -3.75 -10.29
N SER A 200 -14.48 -2.52 -10.76
CA SER A 200 -14.13 -1.31 -10.01
C SER A 200 -14.90 -1.21 -8.69
N ASN A 201 -16.19 -1.57 -8.67
CA ASN A 201 -16.99 -1.55 -7.45
C ASN A 201 -16.49 -2.55 -6.40
N LEU A 202 -16.18 -3.79 -6.81
CA LEU A 202 -15.63 -4.80 -5.91
C LEU A 202 -14.26 -4.39 -5.37
N ALA A 203 -13.37 -3.90 -6.24
CA ALA A 203 -12.05 -3.44 -5.81
C ALA A 203 -12.15 -2.26 -4.83
N ASN A 204 -13.09 -1.34 -5.05
CA ASN A 204 -13.37 -0.23 -4.13
C ASN A 204 -13.89 -0.72 -2.78
N GLU A 205 -14.82 -1.68 -2.76
CA GLU A 205 -15.34 -2.27 -1.52
C GLU A 205 -14.21 -2.91 -0.69
N ILE A 206 -13.38 -3.75 -1.32
CA ILE A 206 -12.25 -4.41 -0.66
C ILE A 206 -11.23 -3.38 -0.14
N LEU A 207 -10.88 -2.38 -0.97
CA LEU A 207 -9.95 -1.33 -0.56
C LEU A 207 -10.48 -0.53 0.62
N ARG A 208 -11.76 -0.15 0.60
CA ARG A 208 -12.41 0.57 1.70
C ARG A 208 -12.43 -0.25 2.98
N GLY A 209 -12.77 -1.53 2.91
CA GLY A 209 -12.71 -2.44 4.04
C GLY A 209 -11.32 -2.49 4.65
N LYS A 210 -10.29 -2.73 3.82
CA LYS A 210 -8.90 -2.79 4.26
C LYS A 210 -8.36 -1.46 4.83
N VAL A 211 -8.75 -0.32 4.27
CA VAL A 211 -8.25 0.99 4.71
C VAL A 211 -8.96 1.50 5.96
N LEU A 212 -10.28 1.26 6.09
CA LEU A 212 -11.09 1.82 7.18
C LEU A 212 -11.26 0.89 8.38
N GLN A 213 -11.14 -0.44 8.20
CA GLN A 213 -11.37 -1.43 9.26
C GLN A 213 -10.06 -1.97 9.87
N ALA A 214 -8.91 -1.36 9.54
CA ALA A 214 -7.59 -1.74 10.04
C ALA A 214 -7.10 -0.88 11.22
#